data_AF-A0A836TUY6-F1
#
_entry.id   AF-A0A836TUY6-F1
#
_cell.length_a   1.000
_cell.length_b   1.000
_cell.length_c   1.000
_cell.angle_alpha   90.00
_cell.angle_beta   90.00
_cell.angle_gamma   90.00
#
_symmetry.space_group_name_H-M   'P 1'
#
loop_
_entity.id
_entity.type
_entity.pdbx_description
1 polymer ?
#
loop_
_entity_poly.entity_id
_entity_poly.type
_entity_poly.pdbx_seq_one_letter_code
_entity_poly.pdbx_strand_id
1 'polypeptide(L)'
;MKKLKWMSLLLLLSTDVFAVPTGFDLLEACEDSLANGFHGTTGMMCVWYVTPCDCQHGKDSAILRVCLPDGKSTESLAREVIEGLKSKSELQIDTAEVSVGKILAPKYPCN
;
A
#
# COMPACT_ATOMS: atom_id res chain seq x y z
N MET A 1 11.13 -60.04 7.47
CA MET A 1 12.11 -59.01 7.90
C MET A 1 12.27 -58.05 6.71
N LYS A 2 12.10 -56.72 6.71
CA LYS A 2 11.90 -55.66 7.71
C LYS A 2 11.01 -54.60 7.02
N LYS A 3 10.05 -54.02 7.75
CA LYS A 3 9.24 -52.87 7.32
C LYS A 3 10.10 -51.61 7.46
N LEU A 4 10.40 -50.90 6.38
CA LEU A 4 11.09 -49.61 6.44
C LEU A 4 10.05 -48.49 6.29
N LYS A 5 9.62 -47.96 7.45
CA LYS A 5 8.78 -46.76 7.53
C LYS A 5 9.60 -45.57 7.07
N TRP A 6 9.28 -45.03 5.90
CA TRP A 6 9.71 -43.69 5.51
C TRP A 6 8.59 -42.71 5.87
N MET A 7 8.62 -42.22 7.11
CA MET A 7 7.92 -40.99 7.47
C MET A 7 8.71 -39.83 6.87
N SER A 8 8.35 -39.45 5.64
CA SER A 8 8.76 -38.15 5.09
C SER A 8 8.07 -37.06 5.89
N LEU A 9 8.83 -36.44 6.79
CA LEU A 9 8.50 -35.22 7.50
C LEU A 9 8.50 -34.08 6.48
N LEU A 10 7.32 -33.75 5.94
CA LEU A 10 7.07 -32.53 5.17
C LEU A 10 7.16 -31.33 6.13
N LEU A 11 8.37 -30.79 6.29
CA LEU A 11 8.59 -29.45 6.84
C LEU A 11 7.96 -28.44 5.88
N LEU A 12 6.74 -28.01 6.21
CA LEU A 12 6.10 -26.83 5.64
C LEU A 12 6.96 -25.61 6.03
N LEU A 13 7.85 -25.21 5.13
CA LEU A 13 8.51 -23.91 5.16
C LEU A 13 7.43 -22.86 4.90
N SER A 14 6.84 -22.33 5.98
CA SER A 14 6.01 -21.14 5.93
C SER A 14 6.92 -19.96 5.58
N THR A 15 7.05 -19.65 4.29
CA THR A 15 7.60 -18.35 3.90
C THR A 15 6.52 -17.32 4.19
N ASP A 16 6.71 -16.51 5.24
CA ASP A 16 5.92 -15.31 5.49
C ASP A 16 6.23 -14.29 4.38
N VAL A 17 5.63 -14.50 3.21
CA VAL A 17 5.56 -13.48 2.17
C VAL A 17 4.52 -12.49 2.66
N PHE A 18 4.95 -11.43 3.34
CA PHE A 18 4.11 -10.27 3.54
C PHE A 18 3.83 -9.66 2.17
N ALA A 19 2.70 -10.04 1.57
CA ALA A 19 2.26 -9.47 0.32
C ALA A 19 1.98 -7.97 0.55
N VAL A 20 2.84 -7.12 0.01
CA VAL A 20 2.62 -5.67 0.03
C VAL A 20 1.43 -5.38 -0.90
N PRO A 21 0.40 -4.62 -0.44
CA PRO A 21 -0.72 -4.22 -1.28
C PRO A 21 -0.27 -3.51 -2.54
N THR A 22 -0.96 -3.78 -3.64
CA THR A 22 -0.79 -3.08 -4.91
C THR A 22 -1.56 -1.76 -4.92
N GLY A 23 -1.32 -0.93 -5.93
CA GLY A 23 -2.15 0.25 -6.19
C GLY A 23 -3.61 -0.12 -6.47
N PHE A 24 -3.88 -1.29 -7.06
CA PHE A 24 -5.24 -1.81 -7.23
C PHE A 24 -5.92 -2.09 -5.89
N ASP A 25 -5.25 -2.81 -4.98
CA ASP A 25 -5.79 -3.11 -3.65
C ASP A 25 -6.05 -1.82 -2.86
N LEU A 26 -5.16 -0.84 -2.99
CA LEU A 26 -5.33 0.47 -2.37
C LEU A 26 -6.52 1.25 -2.96
N LEU A 27 -6.73 1.18 -4.28
CA LEU A 27 -7.88 1.82 -4.94
C LEU A 27 -9.18 1.29 -4.34
N GLU A 28 -9.36 -0.03 -4.32
CA GLU A 28 -10.57 -0.66 -3.77
C GLU A 28 -10.78 -0.29 -2.30
N ALA A 29 -9.73 -0.34 -1.49
CA ALA A 29 -9.84 -0.03 -0.08
C ALA A 29 -10.14 1.44 0.19
N CYS A 30 -9.59 2.37 -0.58
CA CYS A 30 -9.89 3.78 -0.41
C CYS A 30 -11.29 4.15 -0.90
N GLU A 31 -11.80 3.52 -1.96
CA GLU A 31 -13.19 3.70 -2.39
C GLU A 31 -14.17 3.18 -1.33
N ASP A 32 -13.92 1.97 -0.80
CA ASP A 32 -14.68 1.40 0.32
C ASP A 32 -14.62 2.31 1.56
N SER A 33 -13.43 2.80 1.91
CA SER A 33 -13.21 3.67 3.07
C SER A 33 -13.95 5.00 2.96
N LEU A 34 -14.01 5.60 1.77
CA LEU A 34 -14.79 6.82 1.54
C LEU A 34 -16.29 6.59 1.69
N ALA A 35 -16.79 5.41 1.31
CA ALA A 35 -18.19 5.05 1.46
C ALA A 35 -18.56 4.72 2.91
N ASN A 36 -17.63 4.12 3.66
CA ASN A 36 -17.89 3.51 4.98
C ASN A 36 -17.22 4.23 6.17
N GLY A 37 -16.56 5.36 5.94
CA GLY A 37 -16.01 6.21 7.01
C GLY A 37 -14.67 5.74 7.57
N PHE A 38 -13.82 5.10 6.76
CA PHE A 38 -12.45 4.67 7.13
C PHE A 38 -12.37 3.71 8.32
N HIS A 39 -13.41 2.89 8.55
CA HIS A 39 -13.41 1.88 9.60
C HIS A 39 -12.82 0.54 9.13
N GLY A 40 -12.39 -0.29 10.08
CA GLY A 40 -11.92 -1.65 9.82
C GLY A 40 -10.57 -1.70 9.09
N THR A 41 -10.26 -2.86 8.54
CA THR A 41 -8.95 -3.13 7.91
C THR A 41 -8.75 -2.37 6.60
N THR A 42 -9.79 -2.25 5.77
CA THR A 42 -9.76 -1.43 4.54
C THR A 42 -9.55 0.04 4.86
N GLY A 43 -10.26 0.55 5.87
CA GLY A 43 -10.07 1.88 6.46
C GLY A 43 -8.63 2.15 6.87
N MET A 44 -8.08 1.28 7.72
CA MET A 44 -6.69 1.39 8.18
C MET A 44 -5.69 1.32 7.02
N MET A 45 -5.94 0.45 6.03
CA MET A 45 -5.08 0.35 4.86
C MET A 45 -5.08 1.65 4.05
N CYS A 46 -6.26 2.20 3.75
CA CYS A 46 -6.34 3.47 3.02
C CYS A 46 -5.62 4.58 3.79
N VAL A 47 -5.92 4.76 5.08
CA VAL A 47 -5.28 5.77 5.94
C VAL A 47 -3.75 5.62 5.88
N TRP A 48 -3.24 4.41 6.11
CA TRP A 48 -1.81 4.13 6.19
C TRP A 48 -1.06 4.57 4.94
N TYR A 49 -1.58 4.25 3.75
CA TYR A 49 -0.87 4.54 2.51
C TYR A 49 -1.09 5.98 2.01
N VAL A 50 -2.26 6.59 2.22
CA VAL A 50 -2.53 7.95 1.70
C VAL A 50 -1.95 9.07 2.57
N THR A 51 -1.49 8.75 3.78
CA THR A 51 -0.76 9.69 4.66
C THR A 51 0.71 9.24 4.81
N PRO A 52 1.52 9.22 3.74
CA PRO A 52 2.89 8.74 3.81
C PRO A 52 3.71 9.58 4.80
N CYS A 53 4.42 8.91 5.72
CA CYS A 53 5.44 9.54 6.55
C CYS A 53 6.84 9.40 5.94
N ASP A 54 7.73 10.31 6.32
CA ASP A 54 9.16 10.26 5.94
C ASP A 54 9.93 9.09 6.59
N CYS A 55 9.24 8.31 7.42
CA CYS A 55 9.70 7.11 8.13
C CYS A 55 10.25 5.99 7.22
N GLN A 56 9.87 5.99 5.93
CA GLN A 56 10.29 4.99 4.95
C GLN A 56 11.31 5.54 3.94
N HIS A 57 11.70 6.82 4.06
CA HIS A 57 12.59 7.46 3.11
C HIS A 57 13.97 6.77 3.05
N GLY A 58 14.49 6.60 1.83
CA GLY A 58 15.80 5.99 1.58
C GLY A 58 15.84 4.45 1.64
N LYS A 59 14.73 3.78 1.98
CA LYS A 59 14.64 2.30 1.93
C LYS A 59 14.54 1.77 0.51
N ASP A 60 13.79 2.48 -0.34
CA ASP A 60 13.65 2.18 -1.76
C ASP A 60 13.61 3.49 -2.55
N SER A 61 14.48 3.62 -3.54
CA SER A 61 14.53 4.78 -4.43
C SER A 61 13.29 4.96 -5.31
N ALA A 62 12.48 3.90 -5.50
CA ALA A 62 11.22 3.96 -6.23
C ALA A 62 10.12 4.68 -5.43
N ILE A 63 10.24 4.76 -4.10
CA ILE A 63 9.29 5.43 -3.23
C ILE A 63 9.66 6.92 -3.16
N LEU A 64 8.94 7.74 -3.90
CA LEU A 64 9.15 9.18 -3.92
C LEU A 64 8.75 9.82 -2.58
N ARG A 65 9.56 10.76 -2.11
CA ARG A 65 9.30 11.51 -0.88
C ARG A 65 8.11 12.46 -1.08
N VAL A 66 7.22 12.52 -0.09
CA VAL A 66 6.01 13.36 -0.09
C VAL A 66 6.01 14.23 1.16
N CYS A 67 5.90 15.54 1.00
CA CYS A 67 5.82 16.50 2.10
C CYS A 67 4.42 17.10 2.18
N LEU A 68 3.53 16.39 2.87
CA LEU A 68 2.15 16.83 3.05
C LEU A 68 2.09 18.13 3.88
N PRO A 69 1.27 19.12 3.48
CA PRO A 69 1.06 20.32 4.28
C PRO A 69 0.23 20.00 5.53
N ASP A 70 0.45 20.79 6.59
CA ASP A 70 -0.32 20.68 7.82
C ASP A 70 -1.83 20.83 7.57
N GLY A 71 -2.61 20.00 8.26
CA GLY A 71 -4.07 20.07 8.21
C GLY A 71 -4.73 19.43 6.98
N LYS A 72 -3.98 18.76 6.09
CA LYS A 72 -4.61 17.93 5.05
C LYS A 72 -5.34 16.74 5.66
N SER A 73 -6.64 16.64 5.35
CA SER A 73 -7.46 15.52 5.80
C SER A 73 -7.15 14.25 5.01
N THR A 74 -7.24 13.10 5.69
CA THR A 74 -7.14 11.79 5.05
C THR A 74 -8.15 11.62 3.92
N GLU A 75 -9.37 12.14 4.08
CA GLU A 75 -10.40 12.09 3.04
C GLU A 75 -9.96 12.81 1.76
N SER A 76 -9.38 14.01 1.88
CA SER A 76 -8.87 14.75 0.73
C SER A 76 -7.75 13.98 0.03
N LEU A 77 -6.83 13.40 0.81
CA LEU A 77 -5.70 12.64 0.26
C LEU A 77 -6.16 11.35 -0.42
N ALA A 78 -7.12 10.63 0.17
CA ALA A 78 -7.72 9.44 -0.43
C ALA A 78 -8.38 9.75 -1.78
N ARG A 79 -9.12 10.87 -1.88
CA ARG A 79 -9.72 11.31 -3.15
C ARG A 79 -8.67 11.57 -4.23
N GLU A 80 -7.58 12.25 -3.86
CA GLU A 80 -6.48 12.53 -4.79
C GLU A 80 -5.76 11.26 -5.25
N VAL A 81 -5.59 10.28 -4.36
CA VAL A 81 -4.98 8.98 -4.68
C VAL A 81 -5.90 8.16 -5.57
N ILE A 82 -7.19 8.09 -5.28
CA ILE A 82 -8.18 7.40 -6.13
C ILE A 82 -8.20 8.00 -7.54
N GLU A 83 -8.24 9.32 -7.66
CA GLU A 83 -8.19 10.01 -8.96
C GLU A 83 -6.89 9.66 -9.71
N GLY A 84 -5.74 9.71 -9.02
CA GLY A 84 -4.45 9.32 -9.57
C GLY A 84 -4.44 7.89 -10.11
N LEU A 85 -4.89 6.92 -9.30
CA LEU A 85 -4.95 5.50 -9.65
C LEU A 85 -5.93 5.21 -10.79
N LYS A 86 -7.06 5.93 -10.87
CA LYS A 86 -8.01 5.80 -11.98
C LYS A 86 -7.48 6.40 -13.28
N SER A 87 -6.74 7.51 -13.19
CA SER A 87 -6.20 8.21 -14.36
C SER A 87 -4.99 7.52 -14.99
N LYS A 88 -4.28 6.67 -14.22
CA LYS A 88 -3.02 6.02 -14.62
C LYS A 88 -3.06 4.55 -14.22
N SER A 89 -3.60 3.70 -15.09
CA SER A 89 -3.77 2.28 -14.81
C SER A 89 -2.45 1.55 -14.57
N GLU A 90 -1.33 2.07 -15.10
CA GLU A 90 0.01 1.55 -14.83
C GLU A 90 0.42 1.69 -13.36
N LEU A 91 -0.20 2.60 -12.59
CA LEU A 91 0.07 2.73 -11.17
C LEU A 91 -0.70 1.71 -10.33
N GLN A 92 -1.65 0.97 -10.90
CA GLN A 92 -2.41 -0.04 -10.15
C GLN A 92 -1.61 -1.33 -9.94
N ILE A 93 -0.61 -1.60 -10.79
CA ILE A 93 0.26 -2.79 -10.68
C ILE A 93 1.47 -2.58 -9.77
N ASP A 94 1.84 -1.31 -9.52
CA ASP A 94 2.89 -0.95 -8.57
C ASP A 94 2.46 -1.26 -7.13
N THR A 95 3.40 -1.28 -6.18
CA THR A 95 3.05 -1.32 -4.76
C THR A 95 2.34 -0.02 -4.35
N ALA A 96 1.45 -0.11 -3.37
CA ALA A 96 0.70 1.03 -2.84
C ALA A 96 1.60 2.23 -2.50
N GLU A 97 2.77 2.00 -1.88
CA GLU A 97 3.75 3.06 -1.56
C GLU A 97 4.29 3.77 -2.80
N VAL A 98 4.70 3.00 -3.81
CA VAL A 98 5.25 3.55 -5.06
C VAL A 98 4.17 4.33 -5.80
N SER A 99 2.96 3.78 -5.89
CA SER A 99 1.83 4.45 -6.55
C SER A 99 1.48 5.77 -5.87
N VAL A 100 1.34 5.76 -4.54
CA VAL A 100 1.04 6.98 -3.78
C VAL A 100 2.16 8.01 -3.93
N GLY A 101 3.42 7.59 -3.83
CA GLY A 101 4.57 8.48 -4.05
C GLY A 101 4.52 9.16 -5.42
N LYS A 102 4.27 8.39 -6.49
CA LYS A 102 4.12 8.91 -7.86
C LYS A 102 2.92 9.85 -8.05
N ILE A 103 1.86 9.70 -7.25
CA ILE A 103 0.67 10.56 -7.32
C ILE A 103 0.86 11.85 -6.50
N LEU A 104 1.36 11.73 -5.27
CA LEU A 104 1.39 12.83 -4.31
C LEU A 104 2.67 13.65 -4.37
N ALA A 105 3.85 13.06 -4.66
CA ALA A 105 5.11 13.80 -4.67
C ALA A 105 5.14 14.98 -5.66
N PRO A 106 4.56 14.89 -6.88
CA PRO A 106 4.49 16.05 -7.78
C PRO A 106 3.63 17.21 -7.23
N LYS A 107 2.64 16.90 -6.39
CA LYS A 107 1.74 17.89 -5.77
C LYS A 107 2.29 18.44 -4.46
N TYR A 108 3.03 17.61 -3.73
CA TYR A 108 3.54 17.88 -2.39
C TYR A 108 5.04 17.59 -2.32
N PRO A 109 5.88 18.32 -3.09
CA PRO A 109 7.32 18.11 -3.11
C PRO A 109 7.96 18.53 -1.78
N CYS A 110 9.00 17.81 -1.39
CA CYS A 110 9.86 18.21 -0.28
C CYS A 110 10.94 19.17 -0.79
N ASN A 111 10.96 20.39 -0.26
CA ASN A 111 12.00 21.39 -0.53
C ASN A 111 13.26 21.14 0.31
#